data_AF-A0A834KIT3-F1
#
_entry.id   AF-A0A834KIT3-F1
#
_cell.length_a   1.000
_cell.length_b   1.000
_cell.length_c   1.000
_cell.angle_alpha   90.00
_cell.angle_beta   90.00
_cell.angle_gamma   90.00
#
_symmetry.space_group_name_H-M   'P 1'
#
loop_
_entity.id
_entity.type
_entity.pdbx_description
1 polymer ?
#
loop_
_entity_poly.entity_id
_entity_poly.type
_entity_poly.pdbx_seq_one_letter_code
_entity_poly.pdbx_strand_id
1 'polypeptide(L)'
;MFLQHILSLIYWYFRPFIKWFLRQTTQMCELQRICYGQPSGAPRTLAIEESLQQSKNANIKTLIIYLNDIANHRGITIKSERKILEEAIRTVLVAKNVNPTAHPDFAKSFGKCIELIWGYRQLCVECEELRKTPYDADNPEHELLLLKLWNLLMPYDPLDARVTKQWQNIGFQGDDPKTDFRGMGILGLENLVYFAQEYPSAATHVLSHSTHPHYGYAFAIVGINLTSMALKLLKDGTAKTHIYNSSKTLPTIRAFHQFYCYLFYEFDGFWIESKPSNMMEFSSIQEKFENSIRMALSNSSTTFRINVSVDNI
;
A
#
# COMPACT_ATOMS: atom_id res chain seq x y z
N MET A 1 13.23 -16.16 -17.77
CA MET A 1 11.83 -16.61 -17.72
C MET A 1 11.70 -18.14 -17.83
N PHE A 2 12.20 -18.81 -18.88
CA PHE A 2 12.12 -20.27 -19.04
C PHE A 2 12.80 -21.08 -17.90
N LEU A 3 14.01 -20.69 -17.49
CA LEU A 3 14.75 -21.38 -16.42
C LEU A 3 14.08 -21.26 -15.04
N GLN A 4 13.51 -20.08 -14.73
CA GLN A 4 12.72 -19.87 -13.51
C GLN A 4 11.44 -20.71 -13.52
N HIS A 5 10.82 -20.88 -14.69
CA HIS A 5 9.65 -21.73 -14.83
C HIS A 5 9.98 -23.21 -14.59
N ILE A 6 11.08 -23.70 -15.17
CA ILE A 6 11.57 -25.06 -14.91
C ILE A 6 11.91 -25.27 -13.43
N LEU A 7 12.63 -24.34 -12.81
CA LEU A 7 12.96 -24.41 -11.39
C LEU A 7 11.71 -24.39 -10.50
N SER A 8 10.70 -23.59 -10.87
CA SER A 8 9.41 -23.56 -10.17
C SER A 8 8.63 -24.87 -10.30
N LEU A 9 8.67 -25.51 -11.47
CA LEU A 9 8.03 -26.82 -11.72
C LEU A 9 8.73 -27.93 -10.94
N ILE A 10 10.07 -27.93 -10.95
CA ILE A 10 10.89 -28.87 -10.17
C ILE A 10 10.58 -28.69 -8.68
N TYR A 11 10.64 -27.45 -8.18
CA TYR A 11 10.30 -27.17 -6.78
C TYR A 11 8.88 -27.64 -6.44
N TRP A 12 7.89 -27.33 -7.26
CA TRP A 12 6.50 -27.75 -7.05
C TRP A 12 6.34 -29.28 -6.99
N TYR A 13 7.03 -30.00 -7.88
CA TYR A 13 7.01 -31.47 -7.94
C TYR A 13 7.64 -32.10 -6.68
N PHE A 14 8.78 -31.58 -6.22
CA PHE A 14 9.49 -32.11 -5.04
C PHE A 14 9.00 -31.55 -3.71
N ARG A 15 8.24 -30.45 -3.71
CA ARG A 15 7.74 -29.78 -2.49
C ARG A 15 7.01 -30.72 -1.53
N PRO A 16 6.14 -31.67 -1.96
CA PRO A 16 5.53 -32.63 -1.04
C PRO A 16 6.56 -33.51 -0.32
N PHE A 17 7.56 -34.00 -1.05
CA PHE A 17 8.65 -34.82 -0.50
C PHE A 17 9.51 -34.03 0.48
N ILE A 18 9.92 -32.80 0.12
CA ILE A 18 10.68 -31.91 1.01
C ILE A 18 9.87 -31.60 2.28
N LYS A 19 8.57 -31.31 2.15
CA LYS A 19 7.69 -31.07 3.32
C LYS A 19 7.58 -32.28 4.23
N TRP A 20 7.42 -33.47 3.64
CA TRP A 20 7.36 -34.71 4.39
C TRP A 20 8.68 -34.97 5.13
N PHE A 21 9.81 -34.87 4.43
CA PHE A 21 11.14 -35.06 5.00
C PHE A 21 11.40 -34.08 6.15
N LEU A 22 11.18 -32.79 5.92
CA LEU A 22 11.33 -31.77 6.95
C LEU A 22 10.38 -31.99 8.12
N ARG A 23 9.17 -32.52 7.90
CA ARG A 23 8.26 -32.85 9.01
C ARG A 23 8.82 -33.98 9.87
N GLN A 24 9.44 -34.99 9.27
CA GLN A 24 10.06 -36.09 10.01
C GLN A 24 11.28 -35.61 10.81
N THR A 25 12.11 -34.74 10.24
CA THR A 25 13.34 -34.28 10.91
C THR A 25 13.09 -33.18 11.94
N THR A 26 12.20 -32.23 11.64
CA THR A 26 11.95 -31.08 12.52
C THR A 26 10.77 -31.25 13.47
N GLN A 27 9.92 -32.25 13.25
CA GLN A 27 8.63 -32.43 13.93
C GLN A 27 7.67 -31.23 13.82
N MET A 28 7.97 -30.29 12.91
CA MET A 28 7.17 -29.08 12.68
C MET A 28 6.42 -29.17 11.35
N CYS A 29 5.29 -28.46 11.25
CA CYS A 29 4.66 -28.18 9.97
C CYS A 29 5.37 -27.03 9.24
N GLU A 30 5.06 -26.83 7.95
CA GLU A 30 5.67 -25.77 7.15
C GLU A 30 5.41 -24.37 7.72
N LEU A 31 4.19 -24.09 8.20
CA LEU A 31 3.85 -22.78 8.78
C LEU A 31 4.70 -22.49 10.02
N GLN A 32 4.93 -23.49 10.89
CA GLN A 32 5.83 -23.34 12.04
C GLN A 32 7.26 -23.04 11.61
N ARG A 33 7.78 -23.79 10.62
CA ARG A 33 9.13 -23.54 10.09
C ARG A 33 9.27 -22.12 9.51
N ILE A 34 8.24 -21.62 8.84
CA ILE A 34 8.25 -20.24 8.32
C ILE A 34 8.24 -19.24 9.49
N CYS A 35 7.34 -19.41 10.47
CA CYS A 35 7.24 -18.50 11.60
C CYS A 35 8.54 -18.39 12.41
N TYR A 36 9.26 -19.51 12.59
CA TYR A 36 10.51 -19.54 13.36
C TYR A 36 11.76 -19.23 12.52
N GLY A 37 11.74 -19.57 11.22
CA GLY A 37 12.91 -19.44 10.35
C GLY A 37 12.98 -18.12 9.58
N GLN A 38 11.87 -17.41 9.40
CA GLN A 38 11.83 -16.15 8.65
C GLN A 38 11.73 -14.93 9.57
N PRO A 39 12.45 -13.82 9.26
CA PRO A 39 12.33 -12.57 10.00
C PRO A 39 10.91 -12.00 9.88
N SER A 40 10.48 -11.27 10.91
CA SER A 40 9.17 -10.61 10.94
C SER A 40 9.05 -9.58 9.80
N GLY A 41 7.82 -9.31 9.36
CA GLY A 41 7.53 -8.41 8.24
C GLY A 41 7.25 -9.18 6.94
N ALA A 42 7.64 -8.60 5.82
CA ALA A 42 7.38 -9.13 4.48
C ALA A 42 7.92 -10.55 4.25
N PRO A 43 9.16 -10.91 4.64
CA PRO A 43 9.71 -12.24 4.35
C PRO A 43 8.84 -13.37 4.93
N ARG A 44 8.47 -13.27 6.20
CA ARG A 44 7.58 -14.25 6.86
C ARG A 44 6.17 -14.19 6.31
N THR A 45 5.60 -12.99 6.15
CA THR A 45 4.19 -12.83 5.79
C THR A 45 3.91 -13.33 4.37
N LEU A 46 4.79 -13.02 3.41
CA LEU A 46 4.69 -13.55 2.03
C LEU A 46 4.82 -15.07 2.00
N ALA A 47 5.78 -15.64 2.75
CA ALA A 47 5.95 -17.09 2.82
C ALA A 47 4.74 -17.81 3.45
N ILE A 48 4.13 -17.22 4.50
CA ILE A 48 2.89 -17.72 5.09
C ILE A 48 1.74 -17.63 4.08
N GLU A 49 1.57 -16.50 3.41
CA GLU A 49 0.53 -16.30 2.40
C GLU A 49 0.63 -17.36 1.29
N GLU A 50 1.83 -17.57 0.74
CA GLU A 50 2.09 -18.58 -0.28
C GLU A 50 1.83 -20.01 0.23
N SER A 51 2.27 -20.33 1.45
CA SER A 51 2.03 -21.65 2.07
C SER A 51 0.54 -21.93 2.26
N LEU A 52 -0.24 -20.92 2.67
CA LEU A 52 -1.69 -21.01 2.84
C LEU A 52 -2.39 -21.20 1.49
N GLN A 53 -2.07 -20.38 0.48
CA GLN A 53 -2.65 -20.47 -0.86
C GLN A 53 -2.41 -21.83 -1.51
N GLN A 54 -1.25 -22.44 -1.27
CA GLN A 54 -0.90 -23.76 -1.82
C GLN A 54 -1.34 -24.93 -0.91
N SER A 55 -2.10 -24.68 0.16
CA SER A 55 -2.55 -25.71 1.09
C SER A 55 -3.61 -26.63 0.46
N LYS A 56 -3.42 -27.95 0.60
CA LYS A 56 -4.41 -28.97 0.19
C LYS A 56 -5.42 -29.32 1.30
N ASN A 57 -5.24 -28.81 2.52
CA ASN A 57 -6.11 -29.13 3.65
C ASN A 57 -7.47 -28.39 3.52
N ALA A 58 -8.57 -29.13 3.62
CA ALA A 58 -9.92 -28.61 3.41
C ALA A 58 -10.33 -27.51 4.40
N ASN A 59 -9.97 -27.64 5.68
CA ASN A 59 -10.28 -26.64 6.71
C ASN A 59 -9.54 -25.33 6.42
N ILE A 60 -8.28 -25.40 6.00
CA ILE A 60 -7.49 -24.21 5.63
C ILE A 60 -8.04 -23.55 4.37
N LYS A 61 -8.48 -24.32 3.37
CA LYS A 61 -9.14 -23.76 2.18
C LYS A 61 -10.43 -23.02 2.55
N THR A 62 -11.24 -23.62 3.40
CA THR A 62 -12.50 -23.03 3.90
C THR A 62 -12.22 -21.74 4.68
N LEU A 63 -11.19 -21.76 5.55
CA LEU A 63 -10.73 -20.57 6.27
C LEU A 63 -10.32 -19.44 5.32
N ILE A 64 -9.54 -19.74 4.28
CA ILE A 64 -9.10 -18.73 3.31
C ILE A 64 -10.29 -18.12 2.57
N ILE A 65 -11.27 -18.93 2.17
CA ILE A 65 -12.50 -18.43 1.51
C ILE A 65 -13.24 -17.48 2.45
N TYR A 66 -13.46 -17.89 3.70
CA TYR A 66 -14.11 -17.07 4.72
C TYR A 66 -13.39 -15.74 4.98
N LEU A 67 -12.06 -15.78 5.19
CA LEU A 67 -11.29 -14.57 5.45
C LEU A 67 -11.22 -13.65 4.22
N ASN A 68 -11.16 -14.22 3.01
CA ASN A 68 -11.23 -13.44 1.77
C ASN A 68 -12.59 -12.74 1.64
N ASP A 69 -13.68 -13.45 1.94
CA ASP A 69 -15.04 -12.91 1.89
C ASP A 69 -15.22 -11.74 2.87
N ILE A 70 -14.81 -11.91 4.13
CA ILE A 70 -14.86 -10.84 5.12
C ILE A 70 -14.04 -9.63 4.69
N ALA A 71 -12.79 -9.84 4.24
CA ALA A 71 -11.93 -8.75 3.80
C ALA A 71 -12.52 -8.02 2.57
N ASN A 72 -13.14 -8.75 1.64
CA ASN A 72 -13.80 -8.17 0.47
C ASN A 72 -14.99 -7.29 0.85
N HIS A 73 -15.67 -7.60 1.96
CA HIS A 73 -16.79 -6.83 2.47
C HIS A 73 -16.39 -5.79 3.54
N ARG A 74 -15.08 -5.53 3.70
CA ARG A 74 -14.53 -4.63 4.72
C ARG A 74 -14.97 -4.98 6.15
N GLY A 75 -15.16 -6.26 6.43
CA GLY A 75 -15.69 -6.76 7.70
C GLY A 75 -14.66 -6.95 8.81
N ILE A 76 -13.36 -6.75 8.54
CA ILE A 76 -12.31 -6.77 9.57
C ILE A 76 -12.24 -5.39 10.20
N THR A 77 -12.92 -5.23 11.34
CA THR A 77 -13.02 -3.97 12.09
C THR A 77 -12.34 -4.14 13.43
N ILE A 78 -12.07 -3.03 14.12
CA ILE A 78 -11.53 -3.04 15.50
C ILE A 78 -12.37 -3.92 16.45
N LYS A 79 -13.68 -4.06 16.20
CA LYS A 79 -14.60 -4.87 17.01
C LYS A 79 -14.56 -6.36 16.66
N SER A 80 -14.35 -6.71 15.39
CA SER A 80 -14.43 -8.09 14.89
C SER A 80 -13.06 -8.78 14.75
N GLU A 81 -12.00 -8.00 14.59
CA GLU A 81 -10.64 -8.45 14.29
C GLU A 81 -10.15 -9.53 15.25
N ARG A 82 -10.20 -9.28 16.57
CA ARG A 82 -9.72 -10.22 17.58
C ARG A 82 -10.35 -11.61 17.44
N LYS A 83 -11.68 -11.65 17.30
CA LYS A 83 -12.45 -12.90 17.16
C LYS A 83 -12.09 -13.63 15.86
N ILE A 84 -11.93 -12.88 14.77
CA ILE A 84 -11.54 -13.43 13.46
C ILE A 84 -10.14 -14.06 13.55
N LEU A 85 -9.18 -13.37 14.18
CA LEU A 85 -7.81 -13.85 14.36
C LEU A 85 -7.76 -15.09 15.25
N GLU A 86 -8.46 -15.08 16.39
CA GLU A 86 -8.54 -16.23 17.31
C GLU A 86 -9.08 -17.47 16.59
N GLU A 87 -10.14 -17.33 15.79
CA GLU A 87 -10.74 -18.44 15.04
C GLU A 87 -9.82 -18.95 13.91
N ALA A 88 -9.14 -18.04 13.20
CA ALA A 88 -8.17 -18.40 12.17
C ALA A 88 -6.99 -19.19 12.75
N ILE A 89 -6.43 -18.72 13.88
CA ILE A 89 -5.35 -19.40 14.59
C ILE A 89 -5.83 -20.79 15.05
N ARG A 90 -6.99 -20.88 15.71
CA ARG A 90 -7.57 -22.14 16.19
C ARG A 90 -7.74 -23.15 15.06
N THR A 91 -8.29 -22.71 13.93
CA THR A 91 -8.50 -23.55 12.74
C THR A 91 -7.17 -24.13 12.24
N VAL A 92 -6.10 -23.33 12.20
CA VAL A 92 -4.79 -23.78 11.73
C VAL A 92 -4.10 -24.69 12.74
N LEU A 93 -4.18 -24.40 14.04
CA LEU A 93 -3.64 -25.26 15.10
C LEU A 93 -4.22 -26.67 15.00
N VAL A 94 -5.55 -26.78 14.87
CA VAL A 94 -6.24 -28.06 14.70
C VAL A 94 -5.88 -28.71 13.36
N ALA A 95 -5.97 -27.98 12.26
CA ALA A 95 -5.72 -28.55 10.93
C ALA A 95 -4.28 -29.04 10.71
N LYS A 96 -3.32 -28.52 11.49
CA LYS A 96 -1.90 -28.88 11.42
C LYS A 96 -1.41 -29.71 12.61
N ASN A 97 -2.28 -30.04 13.57
CA ASN A 97 -1.93 -30.72 14.82
C ASN A 97 -0.76 -30.02 15.55
N VAL A 98 -0.82 -28.70 15.67
CA VAL A 98 0.19 -27.92 16.39
C VAL A 98 -0.20 -27.83 17.86
N ASN A 99 0.68 -28.27 18.75
CA ASN A 99 0.50 -28.14 20.20
C ASN A 99 0.86 -26.70 20.62
N PRO A 100 -0.09 -25.86 21.06
CA PRO A 100 0.18 -24.47 21.44
C PRO A 100 1.06 -24.35 22.69
N THR A 101 1.03 -25.33 23.60
CA THR A 101 1.86 -25.36 24.80
C THR A 101 3.33 -25.60 24.46
N ALA A 102 3.60 -26.46 23.47
CA ALA A 102 4.96 -26.72 22.99
C ALA A 102 5.48 -25.61 22.06
N HIS A 103 4.58 -24.80 21.49
CA HIS A 103 4.87 -23.79 20.49
C HIS A 103 4.14 -22.46 20.79
N PRO A 104 4.42 -21.82 21.94
CA PRO A 104 3.67 -20.64 22.40
C PRO A 104 3.79 -19.45 21.45
N ASP A 105 4.96 -19.27 20.80
CA ASP A 105 5.21 -18.14 19.90
C ASP A 105 4.60 -18.31 18.50
N PHE A 106 4.20 -19.53 18.14
CA PHE A 106 3.61 -19.79 16.83
C PHE A 106 2.30 -19.02 16.65
N ALA A 107 1.39 -19.10 17.63
CA ALA A 107 0.08 -18.44 17.55
C ALA A 107 0.22 -16.92 17.36
N LYS A 108 1.15 -16.29 18.09
CA LYS A 108 1.45 -14.86 17.98
C LYS A 108 2.03 -14.51 16.61
N SER A 109 3.06 -15.23 16.18
CA SER A 109 3.76 -14.96 14.92
C SER A 109 2.88 -15.21 13.70
N PHE A 110 2.11 -16.30 13.74
CA PHE A 110 1.15 -16.66 12.69
C PHE A 110 -0.03 -15.69 12.65
N GLY A 111 -0.62 -15.38 13.81
CA GLY A 111 -1.69 -14.40 13.95
C GLY A 111 -1.32 -13.06 13.35
N LYS A 112 -0.06 -12.61 13.55
CA LYS A 112 0.44 -11.37 12.93
C LYS A 112 0.45 -11.46 11.40
N CYS A 113 0.83 -12.60 10.83
CA CYS A 113 0.77 -12.78 9.37
C CYS A 113 -0.68 -12.80 8.87
N ILE A 114 -1.62 -13.44 9.58
CA ILE A 114 -3.05 -13.39 9.23
C ILE A 114 -3.54 -11.93 9.21
N GLU A 115 -3.28 -11.17 10.27
CA GLU A 115 -3.65 -9.76 10.37
C GLU A 115 -3.14 -8.96 9.15
N LEU A 116 -1.86 -9.11 8.80
CA LEU A 116 -1.27 -8.39 7.67
C LEU A 116 -1.85 -8.81 6.31
N ILE A 117 -2.01 -10.11 6.05
CA ILE A 117 -2.47 -10.63 4.75
C ILE A 117 -3.88 -10.15 4.44
N TRP A 118 -4.80 -10.32 5.39
CA TRP A 118 -6.20 -9.98 5.15
C TRP A 118 -6.51 -8.50 5.37
N GLY A 119 -5.74 -7.81 6.21
CA GLY A 119 -5.80 -6.35 6.26
C GLY A 119 -5.29 -5.71 4.96
N TYR A 120 -4.22 -6.22 4.35
CA TYR A 120 -3.79 -5.77 3.02
C TYR A 120 -4.87 -6.00 1.95
N ARG A 121 -5.53 -7.16 1.97
CA ARG A 121 -6.64 -7.44 1.05
C ARG A 121 -7.79 -6.46 1.23
N GLN A 122 -8.19 -6.19 2.46
CA GLN A 122 -9.23 -5.21 2.77
C GLN A 122 -8.82 -3.79 2.34
N LEU A 123 -7.57 -3.41 2.58
CA LEU A 123 -7.00 -2.14 2.12
C LEU A 123 -7.11 -1.98 0.60
N CYS A 124 -6.81 -3.02 -0.19
CA CYS A 124 -6.99 -2.97 -1.64
C CYS A 124 -8.45 -2.67 -2.04
N VAL A 125 -9.43 -3.21 -1.31
CA VAL A 125 -10.85 -2.95 -1.55
C VAL A 125 -11.22 -1.53 -1.14
N GLU A 126 -10.77 -1.09 0.04
CA GLU A 126 -11.01 0.26 0.53
C GLU A 126 -10.49 1.33 -0.44
N CYS A 127 -9.25 1.19 -0.92
CA CYS A 127 -8.70 2.09 -1.93
C CYS A 127 -9.51 2.07 -3.23
N GLU A 128 -9.96 0.89 -3.69
CA GLU A 128 -10.73 0.78 -4.93
C GLU A 128 -12.11 1.45 -4.81
N GLU A 129 -12.76 1.36 -3.65
CA GLU A 129 -14.04 2.01 -3.40
C GLU A 129 -13.91 3.53 -3.33
N LEU A 130 -12.87 4.04 -2.69
CA LEU A 130 -12.56 5.48 -2.68
C LEU A 130 -12.20 5.99 -4.09
N ARG A 131 -11.47 5.19 -4.87
CA ARG A 131 -11.13 5.51 -6.27
C ARG A 131 -12.39 5.61 -7.15
N LYS A 132 -13.36 4.72 -6.94
CA LYS A 132 -14.62 4.68 -7.69
C LYS A 132 -15.62 5.74 -7.25
N THR A 133 -15.49 6.26 -6.03
CA THR A 133 -16.36 7.30 -5.51
C THR A 133 -16.02 8.63 -6.19
N PRO A 134 -16.88 9.15 -7.09
CA PRO A 134 -16.59 10.38 -7.79
C PRO A 134 -16.64 11.56 -6.82
N TYR A 135 -15.84 12.59 -7.09
CA TYR A 135 -16.01 13.87 -6.42
C TYR A 135 -17.39 14.45 -6.76
N ASP A 136 -18.07 14.94 -5.73
CA ASP A 136 -19.43 15.48 -5.82
C ASP A 136 -19.45 16.87 -5.18
N ALA A 137 -19.79 17.88 -5.98
CA ALA A 137 -19.84 19.27 -5.54
C ALA A 137 -21.09 19.57 -4.70
N ASP A 138 -22.11 18.71 -4.78
CA ASP A 138 -23.31 18.81 -3.95
C ASP A 138 -23.13 18.10 -2.60
N ASN A 139 -22.01 17.39 -2.40
CA ASN A 139 -21.65 16.76 -1.13
C ASN A 139 -20.81 17.70 -0.25
N PRO A 140 -21.31 18.16 0.91
CA PRO A 140 -20.59 19.08 1.78
C PRO A 140 -19.26 18.53 2.31
N GLU A 141 -19.13 17.22 2.51
CA GLU A 141 -17.89 16.61 3.01
C GLU A 141 -16.78 16.66 1.95
N HIS A 142 -17.14 16.45 0.68
CA HIS A 142 -16.20 16.55 -0.44
C HIS A 142 -15.72 17.99 -0.65
N GLU A 143 -16.64 18.96 -0.59
CA GLU A 143 -16.32 20.39 -0.69
C GLU A 143 -15.45 20.85 0.50
N LEU A 144 -15.75 20.40 1.72
CA LEU A 144 -14.91 20.68 2.90
C LEU A 144 -13.49 20.11 2.72
N LEU A 145 -13.38 18.89 2.19
CA LEU A 145 -12.08 18.25 1.96
C LEU A 145 -11.26 18.99 0.89
N LEU A 146 -11.91 19.46 -0.18
CA LEU A 146 -11.25 20.26 -1.23
C LEU A 146 -10.81 21.64 -0.69
N LEU A 147 -11.66 22.32 0.08
CA LEU A 147 -11.29 23.57 0.73
C LEU A 147 -10.15 23.38 1.73
N LYS A 148 -10.15 22.26 2.46
CA LYS A 148 -9.06 21.90 3.38
C LYS A 148 -7.73 21.74 2.64
N LEU A 149 -7.72 21.10 1.46
CA LEU A 149 -6.52 21.02 0.63
C LEU A 149 -5.94 22.40 0.34
N TRP A 150 -6.80 23.31 -0.13
CA TRP A 150 -6.39 24.68 -0.44
C TRP A 150 -5.78 25.38 0.78
N ASN A 151 -6.48 25.36 1.92
CA ASN A 151 -6.03 26.04 3.13
C ASN A 151 -4.70 25.48 3.67
N LEU A 152 -4.43 24.18 3.45
CA LEU A 152 -3.16 23.56 3.84
C LEU A 152 -2.00 24.01 2.93
N LEU A 153 -2.24 24.15 1.62
CA LEU A 153 -1.20 24.48 0.64
C LEU A 153 -1.00 25.99 0.45
N MET A 154 -2.07 26.78 0.59
CA MET A 154 -2.13 28.22 0.34
C MET A 154 -2.70 28.98 1.56
N PRO A 155 -2.08 28.86 2.76
CA PRO A 155 -2.66 29.38 4.01
C PRO A 155 -2.82 30.91 4.06
N TYR A 156 -2.13 31.65 3.19
CA TYR A 156 -2.12 33.12 3.14
C TYR A 156 -2.91 33.71 1.96
N ASP A 157 -3.51 32.87 1.12
CA ASP A 157 -4.26 33.29 -0.07
C ASP A 157 -5.62 32.58 -0.08
N PRO A 158 -6.65 33.13 0.57
CA PRO A 158 -7.98 32.50 0.62
C PRO A 158 -8.60 32.34 -0.78
N LEU A 159 -9.40 31.29 -0.99
CA LEU A 159 -10.17 31.15 -2.23
C LEU A 159 -11.25 32.24 -2.34
N ASP A 160 -11.28 32.92 -3.47
CA ASP A 160 -12.31 33.92 -3.81
C ASP A 160 -13.67 33.25 -4.04
N ALA A 161 -13.66 32.06 -4.63
CA ALA A 161 -14.84 31.30 -4.96
C ALA A 161 -14.50 29.81 -5.11
N ARG A 162 -15.52 28.95 -5.11
CA ARG A 162 -15.35 27.53 -5.37
C ARG A 162 -14.84 27.25 -6.80
N VAL A 163 -15.31 28.00 -7.78
CA VAL A 163 -14.82 27.93 -9.17
C VAL A 163 -14.01 29.19 -9.43
N THR A 164 -12.69 29.05 -9.59
CA THR A 164 -11.75 30.17 -9.68
C THR A 164 -10.43 29.73 -10.33
N LYS A 165 -9.74 30.67 -10.98
CA LYS A 165 -8.40 30.43 -11.55
C LYS A 165 -7.35 30.08 -10.50
N GLN A 166 -7.59 30.42 -9.22
CA GLN A 166 -6.64 30.15 -8.13
C GLN A 166 -6.26 28.66 -8.05
N TRP A 167 -7.16 27.74 -8.39
CA TRP A 167 -6.87 26.29 -8.40
C TRP A 167 -5.68 25.91 -9.28
N GLN A 168 -5.41 26.67 -10.34
CA GLN A 168 -4.27 26.46 -11.22
C GLN A 168 -2.94 26.74 -10.52
N ASN A 169 -2.92 27.56 -9.45
CA ASN A 169 -1.72 27.88 -8.67
C ASN A 169 -1.16 26.65 -7.94
N ILE A 170 -2.01 25.68 -7.58
CA ILE A 170 -1.60 24.39 -7.01
C ILE A 170 -1.69 23.25 -8.03
N GLY A 171 -1.77 23.59 -9.32
CA GLY A 171 -1.63 22.66 -10.42
C GLY A 171 -2.85 21.79 -10.72
N PHE A 172 -4.08 22.25 -10.45
CA PHE A 172 -5.29 21.67 -11.05
C PHE A 172 -5.48 22.14 -12.51
N GLN A 173 -6.30 21.43 -13.29
CA GLN A 173 -6.64 21.85 -14.66
C GLN A 173 -7.89 22.73 -14.65
N GLY A 174 -7.73 23.96 -15.13
CA GLY A 174 -8.84 24.92 -15.23
C GLY A 174 -9.31 25.43 -13.86
N ASP A 175 -10.54 25.94 -13.84
CA ASP A 175 -11.06 26.72 -12.71
C ASP A 175 -11.90 25.87 -11.72
N ASP A 176 -12.17 24.60 -12.07
CA ASP A 176 -12.91 23.66 -11.22
C ASP A 176 -12.17 22.31 -11.12
N PRO A 177 -11.58 21.98 -9.95
CA PRO A 177 -10.90 20.71 -9.70
C PRO A 177 -11.74 19.44 -9.92
N LYS A 178 -13.07 19.55 -9.97
CA LYS A 178 -13.98 18.40 -10.13
C LYS A 178 -13.59 17.50 -11.30
N THR A 179 -13.16 18.07 -12.43
CA THR A 179 -12.82 17.29 -13.62
C THR A 179 -11.51 16.51 -13.49
N ASP A 180 -10.63 16.89 -12.57
CA ASP A 180 -9.32 16.24 -12.39
C ASP A 180 -9.42 14.93 -11.61
N PHE A 181 -10.40 14.83 -10.72
CA PHE A 181 -10.64 13.64 -9.92
C PHE A 181 -11.35 12.49 -10.68
N ARG A 182 -11.65 12.63 -11.98
CA ARG A 182 -12.40 11.61 -12.74
C ARG A 182 -11.78 10.21 -12.68
N GLY A 183 -10.45 10.11 -12.69
CA GLY A 183 -9.74 8.82 -12.69
C GLY A 183 -9.65 8.19 -11.29
N MET A 184 -9.30 9.00 -10.29
CA MET A 184 -8.92 8.56 -8.94
C MET A 184 -9.96 8.90 -7.86
N GLY A 185 -11.08 9.53 -8.23
CA GLY A 185 -12.17 9.85 -7.31
C GLY A 185 -11.70 10.62 -6.07
N ILE A 186 -12.38 10.35 -4.96
CA ILE A 186 -12.03 10.90 -3.65
C ILE A 186 -10.68 10.40 -3.14
N LEU A 187 -10.22 9.20 -3.54
CA LEU A 187 -8.88 8.72 -3.16
C LEU A 187 -7.77 9.70 -3.56
N GLY A 188 -7.88 10.30 -4.76
CA GLY A 188 -6.92 11.30 -5.24
C GLY A 188 -6.90 12.56 -4.37
N LEU A 189 -8.08 13.04 -3.98
CA LEU A 189 -8.21 14.20 -3.09
C LEU A 189 -7.72 13.90 -1.67
N GLU A 190 -8.10 12.76 -1.11
CA GLU A 190 -7.65 12.33 0.22
C GLU A 190 -6.13 12.18 0.28
N ASN A 191 -5.50 11.64 -0.76
CA ASN A 191 -4.04 11.54 -0.84
C ASN A 191 -3.35 12.92 -0.82
N LEU A 192 -3.83 13.87 -1.62
CA LEU A 192 -3.29 15.24 -1.62
C LEU A 192 -3.45 15.91 -0.26
N VAL A 193 -4.63 15.79 0.36
CA VAL A 193 -4.91 16.36 1.69
C VAL A 193 -4.03 15.69 2.75
N TYR A 194 -3.91 14.36 2.73
CA TYR A 194 -3.09 13.63 3.67
C TYR A 194 -1.62 14.05 3.57
N PHE A 195 -1.10 14.23 2.35
CA PHE A 195 0.28 14.69 2.15
C PHE A 195 0.49 16.09 2.73
N ALA A 196 -0.39 17.04 2.40
CA ALA A 196 -0.31 18.41 2.89
C ALA A 196 -0.49 18.51 4.43
N GLN A 197 -1.33 17.64 5.01
CA GLN A 197 -1.62 17.65 6.43
C GLN A 197 -0.53 16.97 7.28
N GLU A 198 -0.08 15.78 6.87
CA GLU A 198 0.82 14.95 7.69
C GLU A 198 2.30 15.26 7.42
N TYR A 199 2.62 15.81 6.25
CA TYR A 199 3.98 16.18 5.86
C TYR A 199 4.04 17.61 5.30
N PRO A 200 3.61 18.64 6.06
CA PRO A 200 3.46 20.00 5.55
C PRO A 200 4.76 20.57 4.95
N SER A 201 5.91 20.39 5.61
CA SER A 201 7.20 20.86 5.08
C SER A 201 7.56 20.20 3.75
N ALA A 202 7.31 18.89 3.62
CA ALA A 202 7.55 18.17 2.38
C ALA A 202 6.57 18.62 1.28
N ALA A 203 5.29 18.79 1.61
CA ALA A 203 4.28 19.24 0.66
C ALA A 203 4.55 20.66 0.15
N THR A 204 4.94 21.59 1.04
CA THR A 204 5.35 22.96 0.65
C THR A 204 6.62 22.94 -0.20
N HIS A 205 7.59 22.10 0.12
CA HIS A 205 8.81 21.94 -0.66
C HIS A 205 8.50 21.47 -2.09
N VAL A 206 7.73 20.38 -2.21
CA VAL A 206 7.30 19.82 -3.49
C VAL A 206 6.44 20.82 -4.28
N LEU A 207 5.52 21.53 -3.62
CA LEU A 207 4.73 22.59 -4.27
C LEU A 207 5.62 23.71 -4.81
N SER A 208 6.60 24.18 -4.02
CA SER A 208 7.55 25.19 -4.47
C SER A 208 8.32 24.74 -5.71
N HIS A 209 8.86 23.52 -5.73
CA HIS A 209 9.55 22.96 -6.88
C HIS A 209 8.66 22.79 -8.11
N SER A 210 7.41 22.41 -7.90
CA SER A 210 6.42 22.27 -8.98
C SER A 210 6.15 23.60 -9.72
N THR A 211 6.46 24.74 -9.09
CA THR A 211 6.33 26.07 -9.73
C THR A 211 7.61 26.56 -10.42
N HIS A 212 8.67 25.74 -10.48
CA HIS A 212 9.96 26.13 -11.07
C HIS A 212 9.81 26.54 -12.55
N PRO A 213 10.42 27.66 -13.01
CA PRO A 213 10.19 28.19 -14.36
C PRO A 213 10.54 27.24 -15.51
N HIS A 214 11.53 26.37 -15.32
CA HIS A 214 12.02 25.46 -16.38
C HIS A 214 11.62 24.00 -16.17
N TYR A 215 11.37 23.58 -14.93
CA TYR A 215 11.20 22.18 -14.55
C TYR A 215 9.93 21.95 -13.73
N GLY A 216 9.13 23.00 -13.52
CA GLY A 216 7.89 22.92 -12.78
C GLY A 216 6.90 21.98 -13.47
N TYR A 217 5.95 21.47 -12.70
CA TYR A 217 4.88 20.58 -13.13
C TYR A 217 3.60 20.89 -12.36
N ALA A 218 2.47 20.40 -12.89
CA ALA A 218 1.18 20.61 -12.26
C ALA A 218 1.06 19.74 -10.99
N PHE A 219 1.32 20.31 -9.81
CA PHE A 219 1.35 19.60 -8.52
C PHE A 219 0.15 18.68 -8.31
N ALA A 220 -1.08 19.20 -8.39
CA ALA A 220 -2.27 18.37 -8.15
C ALA A 220 -2.44 17.27 -9.21
N ILE A 221 -2.22 17.56 -10.49
CA ILE A 221 -2.31 16.55 -11.56
C ILE A 221 -1.28 15.43 -11.39
N VAL A 222 -0.03 15.79 -11.11
CA VAL A 222 1.02 14.79 -10.85
C VAL A 222 0.70 14.00 -9.59
N GLY A 223 0.24 14.65 -8.52
CA GLY A 223 -0.18 13.97 -7.30
C GLY A 223 -1.35 13.00 -7.51
N ILE A 224 -2.35 13.35 -8.32
CA ILE A 224 -3.45 12.44 -8.68
C ILE A 224 -2.93 11.28 -9.54
N ASN A 225 -2.02 11.55 -10.46
CA ASN A 225 -1.43 10.52 -11.29
C ASN A 225 -0.55 9.54 -10.47
N LEU A 226 0.19 10.02 -9.47
CA LEU A 226 0.93 9.18 -8.53
C LEU A 226 0.01 8.36 -7.61
N THR A 227 -1.20 8.84 -7.31
CA THR A 227 -2.24 8.03 -6.65
C THR A 227 -2.57 6.78 -7.48
N SER A 228 -2.70 6.94 -8.80
CA SER A 228 -2.92 5.82 -9.73
C SER A 228 -1.77 4.83 -9.71
N MET A 229 -0.53 5.32 -9.76
CA MET A 229 0.68 4.48 -9.66
C MET A 229 0.75 3.73 -8.32
N ALA A 230 0.51 4.42 -7.20
CA ALA A 230 0.50 3.80 -5.87
C ALA A 230 -0.54 2.67 -5.80
N LEU A 231 -1.74 2.90 -6.34
CA LEU A 231 -2.80 1.90 -6.38
C LEU A 231 -2.46 0.72 -7.30
N LYS A 232 -1.80 0.96 -8.44
CA LYS A 232 -1.29 -0.11 -9.32
C LYS A 232 -0.33 -1.04 -8.57
N LEU A 233 0.66 -0.46 -7.87
CA LEU A 233 1.64 -1.20 -7.06
C LEU A 233 1.00 -1.94 -5.88
N LEU A 234 -0.10 -1.40 -5.33
CA LEU A 234 -0.89 -2.08 -4.30
C LEU A 234 -1.64 -3.28 -4.90
N LYS A 235 -2.32 -3.10 -6.03
CA LYS A 235 -3.18 -4.14 -6.62
C LYS A 235 -2.39 -5.32 -7.22
N ASP A 236 -1.22 -5.06 -7.79
CA ASP A 236 -0.35 -6.12 -8.32
C ASP A 236 0.50 -6.82 -7.25
N GLY A 237 0.45 -6.33 -5.99
CA GLY A 237 1.13 -6.91 -4.84
C GLY A 237 2.58 -6.45 -4.67
N THR A 238 3.13 -5.59 -5.52
CA THR A 238 4.50 -5.08 -5.39
C THR A 238 4.69 -4.31 -4.08
N ALA A 239 3.67 -3.54 -3.66
CA ALA A 239 3.71 -2.78 -2.42
C ALA A 239 3.60 -3.67 -1.15
N LYS A 240 3.33 -4.98 -1.26
CA LYS A 240 3.26 -5.88 -0.08
C LYS A 240 4.53 -5.83 0.74
N THR A 241 5.69 -5.77 0.10
CA THR A 241 6.98 -5.67 0.79
C THR A 241 7.00 -4.50 1.76
N HIS A 242 6.67 -3.30 1.28
CA HIS A 242 6.63 -2.12 2.13
C HIS A 242 5.53 -2.22 3.19
N ILE A 243 4.29 -2.53 2.80
CA ILE A 243 3.14 -2.52 3.72
C ILE A 243 3.31 -3.55 4.85
N TYR A 244 3.80 -4.75 4.55
CA TYR A 244 4.05 -5.78 5.57
C TYR A 244 5.21 -5.42 6.51
N ASN A 245 6.19 -4.63 6.05
CA ASN A 245 7.30 -4.17 6.89
C ASN A 245 6.94 -2.93 7.72
N SER A 246 6.12 -2.02 7.19
CA SER A 246 5.74 -0.77 7.88
C SER A 246 4.58 -0.93 8.85
N SER A 247 3.67 -1.89 8.60
CA SER A 247 2.44 -2.05 9.39
C SER A 247 2.68 -2.84 10.69
N LYS A 248 2.51 -2.18 11.83
CA LYS A 248 2.58 -2.82 13.16
C LYS A 248 1.31 -3.58 13.53
N THR A 249 0.19 -3.24 12.90
CA THR A 249 -1.17 -3.80 13.08
C THR A 249 -1.81 -4.05 11.70
N LEU A 250 -3.11 -4.31 11.66
CA LEU A 250 -3.91 -4.34 10.43
C LEU A 250 -3.59 -3.14 9.52
N PRO A 251 -3.16 -3.37 8.27
CA PRO A 251 -3.03 -2.29 7.30
C PRO A 251 -4.37 -1.59 7.07
N THR A 252 -4.36 -0.26 7.17
CA THR A 252 -5.52 0.62 6.94
C THR A 252 -5.24 1.60 5.81
N ILE A 253 -6.24 2.38 5.39
CA ILE A 253 -6.08 3.43 4.37
C ILE A 253 -4.90 4.37 4.67
N ARG A 254 -4.59 4.62 5.95
CA ARG A 254 -3.43 5.39 6.38
C ARG A 254 -2.11 4.85 5.82
N ALA A 255 -1.93 3.53 5.79
CA ALA A 255 -0.72 2.91 5.25
C ALA A 255 -0.56 3.17 3.75
N PHE A 256 -1.68 3.22 3.01
CA PHE A 256 -1.67 3.60 1.60
C PHE A 256 -1.32 5.08 1.41
N HIS A 257 -1.92 5.98 2.18
CA HIS A 257 -1.58 7.41 2.09
C HIS A 257 -0.12 7.69 2.44
N GLN A 258 0.44 7.01 3.44
CA GLN A 258 1.88 7.12 3.78
C GLN A 258 2.78 6.63 2.64
N PHE A 259 2.41 5.53 1.99
CA PHE A 259 3.13 5.03 0.82
C PHE A 259 3.04 6.04 -0.34
N TYR A 260 1.84 6.59 -0.60
CA TYR A 260 1.63 7.65 -1.59
C TYR A 260 2.50 8.89 -1.32
N CYS A 261 2.55 9.38 -0.08
CA CYS A 261 3.33 10.56 0.28
C CYS A 261 4.82 10.35 0.01
N TYR A 262 5.34 9.15 0.32
CA TYR A 262 6.72 8.79 -0.02
C TYR A 262 6.95 8.84 -1.53
N LEU A 263 6.05 8.25 -2.33
CA LEU A 263 6.18 8.27 -3.78
C LEU A 263 6.16 9.69 -4.33
N PHE A 264 5.32 10.58 -3.79
CA PHE A 264 5.26 11.96 -4.24
C PHE A 264 6.54 12.72 -3.91
N TYR A 265 7.01 12.62 -2.67
CA TYR A 265 8.25 13.28 -2.26
C TYR A 265 9.46 12.81 -3.07
N GLU A 266 9.62 11.50 -3.27
CA GLU A 266 10.73 10.94 -4.04
C GLU A 266 10.61 11.22 -5.54
N PHE A 267 9.38 11.27 -6.07
CA PHE A 267 9.16 11.61 -7.48
C PHE A 267 9.60 13.04 -7.78
N ASP A 268 9.37 13.99 -6.85
CA ASP A 268 9.80 15.38 -7.02
C ASP A 268 11.33 15.48 -7.23
N GLY A 269 12.11 14.84 -6.35
CA GLY A 269 13.56 14.77 -6.49
C GLY A 269 13.97 14.10 -7.81
N PHE A 270 13.37 12.94 -8.11
CA PHE A 270 13.65 12.19 -9.35
C PHE A 270 13.32 12.99 -10.62
N TRP A 271 12.24 13.77 -10.60
CA TRP A 271 11.81 14.64 -11.69
C TRP A 271 12.83 15.75 -11.95
N ILE A 272 13.26 16.44 -10.89
CA ILE A 272 14.26 17.51 -11.00
C ILE A 272 15.60 16.98 -11.49
N GLU A 273 16.05 15.84 -10.97
CA GLU A 273 17.30 15.18 -11.40
C GLU A 273 17.26 14.74 -12.86
N SER A 274 16.07 14.37 -13.36
CA SER A 274 15.86 13.97 -14.76
C SER A 274 16.01 15.13 -15.75
N LYS A 275 15.98 16.40 -15.28
CA LYS A 275 16.08 17.62 -16.10
C LYS A 275 15.21 17.57 -17.36
N PRO A 276 13.88 17.38 -17.22
CA PRO A 276 12.98 17.22 -18.34
C PRO A 276 13.00 18.45 -19.24
N SER A 277 12.98 18.23 -20.55
CA SER A 277 12.94 19.34 -21.51
C SER A 277 11.54 19.96 -21.60
N ASN A 278 10.50 19.15 -21.39
CA ASN A 278 9.09 19.55 -21.41
C ASN A 278 8.18 18.46 -20.80
N MET A 279 6.89 18.78 -20.67
CA MET A 279 5.86 17.89 -20.10
C MET A 279 5.63 16.59 -20.86
N MET A 280 6.00 16.48 -22.14
CA MET A 280 5.79 15.25 -22.92
C MET A 280 6.68 14.11 -22.42
N GLU A 281 7.76 14.42 -21.69
CA GLU A 281 8.62 13.42 -21.07
C GLU A 281 8.02 12.81 -19.80
N PHE A 282 6.91 13.36 -19.28
CA PHE A 282 6.28 12.93 -18.04
C PHE A 282 6.07 11.42 -17.98
N SER A 283 5.40 10.85 -18.98
CA SER A 283 5.10 9.42 -19.00
C SER A 283 6.36 8.55 -18.97
N SER A 284 7.43 8.96 -19.67
CA SER A 284 8.68 8.19 -19.69
C SER A 284 9.44 8.29 -18.37
N ILE A 285 9.48 9.48 -17.76
CA ILE A 285 10.14 9.69 -16.46
C ILE A 285 9.36 8.97 -15.36
N GLN A 286 8.03 9.05 -15.38
CA GLN A 286 7.18 8.30 -14.47
C GLN A 286 7.40 6.79 -14.59
N GLU A 287 7.49 6.24 -15.80
CA GLU A 287 7.75 4.81 -15.99
C GLU A 287 9.11 4.39 -15.43
N LYS A 288 10.16 5.20 -15.64
CA LYS A 288 11.49 4.97 -15.05
C LYS A 288 11.42 5.00 -13.51
N PHE A 289 10.70 5.95 -12.94
CA PHE A 289 10.47 6.04 -11.51
C PHE A 289 9.68 4.84 -10.98
N GLU A 290 8.60 4.43 -11.64
CA GLU A 290 7.84 3.24 -11.26
C GLU A 290 8.75 2.00 -11.24
N ASN A 291 9.60 1.84 -12.26
CA ASN A 291 10.55 0.73 -12.33
C ASN A 291 11.59 0.78 -11.20
N SER A 292 12.10 1.96 -10.82
CA SER A 292 13.05 2.07 -9.70
C SER A 292 12.40 1.68 -8.37
N ILE A 293 11.15 2.10 -8.14
CA ILE A 293 10.35 1.73 -6.97
C ILE A 293 10.10 0.22 -6.92
N ARG A 294 9.74 -0.41 -8.04
CA ARG A 294 9.57 -1.87 -8.14
C ARG A 294 10.86 -2.61 -7.82
N MET A 295 11.99 -2.14 -8.36
CA MET A 295 13.30 -2.71 -8.09
C MET A 295 13.66 -2.61 -6.60
N ALA A 296 13.42 -1.46 -5.97
CA ALA A 296 13.63 -1.30 -4.53
C ALA A 296 12.74 -2.25 -3.70
N LEU A 297 11.46 -2.41 -4.07
CA LEU A 297 10.51 -3.30 -3.38
C LEU A 297 10.76 -4.80 -3.62
N SER A 298 11.63 -5.16 -4.58
CA SER A 298 12.08 -6.55 -4.77
C SER A 298 12.98 -7.04 -3.62
N ASN A 299 13.63 -6.12 -2.90
CA ASN A 299 14.32 -6.44 -1.66
C ASN A 299 13.29 -6.57 -0.53
N SER A 300 13.17 -7.78 0.03
CA SER A 300 12.16 -8.12 1.04
C SER A 300 12.28 -7.36 2.37
N SER A 301 13.40 -6.68 2.62
CA SER A 301 13.60 -5.82 3.80
C SER A 301 13.20 -4.35 3.57
N THR A 302 12.88 -3.97 2.34
CA THR A 302 12.62 -2.57 1.98
C THR A 302 11.45 -1.99 2.76
N THR A 303 11.68 -0.81 3.33
CA THR A 303 10.67 0.02 3.98
C THR A 303 10.93 1.46 3.61
N PHE A 304 10.01 2.08 2.89
CA PHE A 304 10.08 3.48 2.52
C PHE A 304 9.69 4.40 3.69
N ARG A 305 10.38 5.54 3.80
CA ARG A 305 10.15 6.57 4.82
C ARG A 305 10.52 7.93 4.23
N ILE A 306 9.69 8.93 4.50
CA ILE A 306 10.05 10.32 4.22
C ILE A 306 10.96 10.78 5.35
N ASN A 307 12.23 10.98 5.05
CA ASN A 307 13.17 11.61 5.98
C ASN A 307 13.16 13.10 5.70
N VAL A 308 12.23 13.84 6.31
CA VAL A 308 12.32 15.30 6.28
C VAL A 308 13.50 15.67 7.19
N SER A 309 14.60 16.16 6.60
CA SER A 309 15.58 16.91 7.38
C SER A 309 14.82 18.08 7.98
N VAL A 310 14.68 18.08 9.31
CA VAL A 310 14.32 19.31 10.02
C VAL A 310 15.53 20.20 9.85
N ASP A 311 15.57 20.98 8.78
CA ASP A 311 16.48 22.11 8.69
C ASP A 311 16.04 23.06 9.81
N ASN A 312 16.67 22.88 10.97
CA ASN A 312 16.54 23.79 12.08
C ASN A 312 17.20 25.10 11.66
N ILE A 313 16.33 26.10 11.40
CA ILE A 313 16.56 27.55 11.52
C ILE A 313 17.70 28.11 10.66
#